data_AF-A0A937DJQ5-F1
#
_entry.id   AF-A0A937DJQ5-F1
#
_cell.length_a   1.000
_cell.length_b   1.000
_cell.length_c   1.000
_cell.angle_alpha   90.00
_cell.angle_beta   90.00
_cell.angle_gamma   90.00
#
_symmetry.space_group_name_H-M   'P 1'
#
loop_
_entity.id
_entity.type
_entity.pdbx_description
1 polymer ?
#
loop_
_entity_poly.entity_id
_entity_poly.type
_entity_poly.pdbx_seq_one_letter_code
_entity_poly.pdbx_strand_id
1 'polypeptide(L)'
;MQQTKEIYLEHEKIGFPKISEQDQADMLIWHNPEIINKLTPGFNAEFIPPEVAKKYISISKETFREYFKVSGYIERLNENHKVFPKEDSQWVEKNGASGYKLKVQERGGIVHIEFFDTYEELIDYFVISKFKTFSR
;
A
#
# COMPACT_ATOMS: atom_id res chain seq x y z
N MET A 1 6.73 5.54 -20.55
CA MET A 1 5.74 5.88 -19.52
C MET A 1 4.53 6.51 -20.20
N GLN A 2 3.37 5.86 -20.10
CA GLN A 2 2.09 6.49 -20.50
C GLN A 2 1.82 7.70 -19.61
N GLN A 3 1.16 8.72 -20.14
CA GLN A 3 0.83 9.90 -19.36
C GLN A 3 -0.36 9.60 -18.45
N THR A 4 -0.31 10.03 -17.18
CA THR A 4 -1.43 9.97 -16.22
C THR A 4 -2.80 10.27 -16.85
N LYS A 5 -2.83 11.29 -17.71
CA LYS A 5 -4.05 11.76 -18.36
C LYS A 5 -4.68 10.70 -19.27
N GLU A 6 -3.87 9.93 -19.98
CA GLU A 6 -4.34 8.85 -20.86
C GLU A 6 -4.97 7.74 -20.03
N ILE A 7 -4.29 7.31 -18.96
CA ILE A 7 -4.79 6.29 -18.02
C ILE A 7 -6.14 6.74 -17.44
N TYR A 8 -6.23 7.98 -16.96
CA TYR A 8 -7.48 8.51 -16.41
C TYR A 8 -8.61 8.48 -17.44
N LEU A 9 -8.37 8.96 -18.66
CA LEU A 9 -9.39 9.03 -19.71
C LEU A 9 -9.89 7.63 -20.11
N GLU A 10 -9.03 6.63 -20.18
CA GLU A 10 -9.46 5.26 -20.47
C GLU A 10 -10.37 4.69 -19.37
N HIS A 11 -10.03 4.93 -18.10
CA HIS A 11 -10.87 4.49 -17.00
C HIS A 11 -12.15 5.33 -16.82
N GLU A 12 -12.14 6.59 -17.25
CA GLU A 12 -13.33 7.45 -17.27
C GLU A 12 -14.37 6.94 -18.28
N LYS A 13 -13.94 6.41 -19.44
CA LYS A 13 -14.86 5.83 -20.45
C LYS A 13 -15.70 4.67 -19.91
N ILE A 14 -15.15 3.90 -18.97
CA ILE A 14 -15.86 2.78 -18.32
C ILE A 14 -16.60 3.21 -17.04
N GLY A 15 -16.50 4.49 -16.66
CA GLY A 15 -17.23 5.07 -15.54
C GLY A 15 -16.70 4.68 -14.15
N PHE A 16 -15.45 4.24 -14.04
CA PHE A 16 -14.84 3.79 -12.76
C PHE A 16 -15.72 2.79 -11.99
N PRO A 17 -15.99 1.59 -12.55
CA PRO A 17 -16.87 0.62 -11.91
C PRO A 17 -16.34 0.21 -10.53
N LYS A 18 -17.26 -0.10 -9.61
CA LYS A 18 -16.90 -0.56 -8.27
C LYS A 18 -16.19 -1.91 -8.35
N ILE A 19 -15.07 -2.02 -7.66
CA ILE A 19 -14.32 -3.27 -7.46
C ILE A 19 -14.57 -3.85 -6.05
N SER A 20 -14.21 -5.11 -5.85
CA SER A 20 -14.40 -5.79 -4.56
C SER A 20 -13.59 -5.13 -3.44
N GLU A 21 -14.01 -5.27 -2.18
CA GLU A 21 -13.26 -4.71 -1.05
C GLU A 21 -11.85 -5.32 -0.94
N GLN A 22 -11.70 -6.61 -1.25
CA GLN A 22 -10.40 -7.28 -1.35
C GLN A 22 -9.52 -6.61 -2.41
N ASP A 23 -10.04 -6.40 -3.64
CA ASP A 23 -9.31 -5.72 -4.70
C ASP A 23 -8.91 -4.29 -4.29
N GLN A 24 -9.78 -3.57 -3.56
CA GLN A 24 -9.47 -2.23 -3.04
C GLN A 24 -8.35 -2.27 -1.99
N ALA A 25 -8.39 -3.24 -1.08
CA ALA A 25 -7.35 -3.45 -0.09
C ALA A 25 -6.01 -3.80 -0.75
N ASP A 26 -6.01 -4.68 -1.75
CA ASP A 26 -4.81 -5.06 -2.49
C ASP A 26 -4.23 -3.88 -3.28
N MET A 27 -5.07 -3.01 -3.85
CA MET A 27 -4.63 -1.75 -4.44
C MET A 27 -3.96 -0.82 -3.42
N LEU A 28 -4.48 -0.74 -2.19
CA LEU A 28 -3.91 0.09 -1.12
C LEU A 28 -2.61 -0.49 -0.55
N ILE A 29 -2.52 -1.80 -0.37
CA ILE A 29 -1.37 -2.47 0.25
C ILE A 29 -0.23 -2.63 -0.76
N TRP A 30 -0.55 -3.20 -1.92
CA TRP A 30 0.39 -3.69 -2.91
C TRP A 30 0.47 -2.85 -4.17
N HIS A 31 -0.48 -1.95 -4.39
CA HIS A 31 -0.56 -1.15 -5.59
C HIS A 31 -0.55 -2.01 -6.87
N ASN A 32 -1.31 -3.13 -6.86
CA ASN A 32 -1.30 -4.09 -7.98
C ASN A 32 -2.07 -3.54 -9.20
N PRO A 33 -1.39 -3.08 -10.27
CA PRO A 33 -2.05 -2.45 -11.41
C PRO A 33 -2.99 -3.40 -12.18
N GLU A 34 -2.78 -4.72 -12.08
CA GLU A 34 -3.58 -5.73 -12.76
C GLU A 34 -5.07 -5.68 -12.37
N ILE A 35 -5.35 -5.30 -11.12
CA ILE A 35 -6.71 -5.15 -10.59
C ILE A 35 -7.51 -4.14 -11.40
N ILE A 36 -6.86 -3.09 -11.88
CA ILE A 36 -7.50 -2.02 -12.63
C ILE A 36 -7.38 -2.26 -14.14
N ASN A 37 -6.24 -2.74 -14.63
CA ASN A 37 -6.04 -3.05 -16.05
C ASN A 37 -7.02 -4.12 -16.56
N LYS A 38 -7.42 -5.10 -15.72
CA LYS A 38 -8.42 -6.11 -16.09
C LYS A 38 -9.80 -5.51 -16.45
N LEU A 39 -10.08 -4.28 -16.02
CA LEU A 39 -11.34 -3.57 -16.28
C LEU A 39 -11.37 -2.88 -17.66
N THR A 40 -10.20 -2.68 -18.27
CA THR A 40 -10.04 -2.01 -19.58
C THR A 40 -9.31 -2.92 -20.57
N PRO A 41 -9.98 -3.94 -21.14
CA PRO A 41 -9.34 -4.85 -22.10
C PRO A 41 -8.71 -4.09 -23.27
N GLY A 42 -7.46 -4.39 -23.58
CA GLY A 42 -6.69 -3.72 -24.63
C GLY A 42 -5.93 -2.46 -24.17
N PHE A 43 -6.15 -2.01 -22.93
CA PHE A 43 -5.34 -0.99 -22.28
C PHE A 43 -4.58 -1.61 -21.10
N ASN A 44 -3.27 -1.41 -21.07
CA ASN A 44 -2.41 -1.92 -20.01
C ASN A 44 -1.42 -0.83 -19.59
N ALA A 45 -1.48 -0.45 -18.31
CA ALA A 45 -0.55 0.48 -17.69
C ALA A 45 0.33 -0.27 -16.67
N GLU A 46 1.65 -0.09 -16.76
CA GLU A 46 2.61 -0.69 -15.80
C GLU A 46 2.42 -0.14 -14.38
N PHE A 47 1.88 1.07 -14.26
CA PHE A 47 1.65 1.75 -13.00
C PHE A 47 0.32 2.50 -13.09
N ILE A 48 -0.50 2.41 -12.04
CA ILE A 48 -1.76 3.15 -11.95
C ILE A 48 -1.57 4.37 -11.06
N PRO A 49 -1.64 5.59 -11.59
CA PRO A 49 -1.43 6.77 -10.77
C PRO A 49 -2.41 6.85 -9.59
N PRO A 50 -1.98 7.37 -8.42
CA PRO A 50 -2.85 7.49 -7.24
C PRO A 50 -4.18 8.20 -7.52
N GLU A 51 -4.19 9.19 -8.42
CA GLU A 51 -5.36 9.94 -8.86
C GLU A 51 -6.40 9.11 -9.63
N VAL A 52 -5.95 8.03 -10.29
CA VAL A 52 -6.81 7.04 -10.94
C VAL A 52 -7.23 5.99 -9.92
N ALA A 53 -6.29 5.43 -9.18
CA ALA A 53 -6.56 4.40 -8.18
C ALA A 53 -7.58 4.86 -7.13
N LYS A 54 -7.50 6.12 -6.65
CA LYS A 54 -8.44 6.66 -5.65
C LYS A 54 -9.90 6.68 -6.11
N LYS A 55 -10.18 6.64 -7.42
CA LYS A 55 -11.55 6.53 -7.95
C LYS A 55 -12.18 5.16 -7.67
N TYR A 56 -11.36 4.14 -7.45
CA TYR A 56 -11.78 2.78 -7.14
C TYR A 56 -11.82 2.49 -5.64
N ILE A 57 -11.27 3.38 -4.80
CA ILE A 57 -11.16 3.19 -3.36
C ILE A 57 -12.34 3.84 -2.65
N SER A 58 -13.18 3.00 -2.03
CA SER A 58 -14.33 3.35 -1.20
C SER A 58 -14.41 2.54 0.09
N ILE A 59 -13.51 1.57 0.29
CA ILE A 59 -13.40 0.75 1.49
C ILE A 59 -13.17 1.63 2.71
N SER A 60 -13.85 1.29 3.82
CA SER A 60 -13.65 1.99 5.10
C SER A 60 -12.27 1.70 5.68
N LYS A 61 -11.78 2.56 6.59
CA LYS A 61 -10.51 2.31 7.28
C LYS A 61 -10.60 1.09 8.17
N GLU A 62 -11.75 0.88 8.79
CA GLU A 62 -12.05 -0.23 9.68
C GLU A 62 -12.04 -1.56 8.91
N THR A 63 -12.69 -1.62 7.75
CA THR A 63 -12.65 -2.80 6.88
C THR A 63 -11.24 -3.03 6.35
N PHE A 64 -10.56 -1.97 5.90
CA PHE A 64 -9.19 -2.08 5.38
C PHE A 64 -8.20 -2.59 6.43
N ARG A 65 -8.35 -2.15 7.68
CA ARG A 65 -7.54 -2.57 8.82
C ARG A 65 -7.57 -4.09 9.02
N GLU A 66 -8.74 -4.71 8.93
CA GLU A 66 -8.88 -6.16 9.06
C GLU A 66 -8.22 -6.92 7.90
N TYR A 67 -8.36 -6.41 6.67
CA TYR A 67 -7.61 -6.96 5.52
C TYR A 67 -6.09 -6.80 5.69
N PHE A 68 -5.64 -5.65 6.22
CA PHE A 68 -4.22 -5.37 6.41
C PHE A 68 -3.58 -6.37 7.39
N LYS A 69 -4.24 -6.67 8.51
CA LYS A 69 -3.76 -7.62 9.53
C LYS A 69 -3.47 -9.01 8.97
N VAL A 70 -4.27 -9.48 8.00
CA VAL A 70 -4.11 -10.81 7.40
C VAL A 70 -3.31 -10.81 6.08
N SER A 71 -2.87 -9.64 5.62
CA SER A 71 -2.22 -9.49 4.30
C SER A 71 -0.79 -10.04 4.22
N GLY A 72 -0.13 -10.27 5.36
CA GLY A 72 1.30 -10.60 5.38
C GLY A 72 2.22 -9.41 5.09
N TYR A 73 1.72 -8.17 5.17
CA TYR A 73 2.48 -6.97 4.82
C TYR A 73 3.75 -6.80 5.66
N ILE A 74 3.65 -6.96 6.98
CA ILE A 74 4.78 -6.79 7.90
C ILE A 74 5.82 -7.90 7.67
N GLU A 75 5.36 -9.12 7.45
CA GLU A 75 6.19 -10.28 7.12
C GLU A 75 6.99 -10.01 5.85
N ARG A 76 6.35 -9.52 4.80
CA ARG A 76 7.00 -9.18 3.54
C ARG A 76 7.99 -8.02 3.66
N LEU A 77 7.70 -7.01 4.47
CA LEU A 77 8.66 -5.94 4.78
C LEU A 77 9.93 -6.53 5.42
N ASN A 78 9.74 -7.40 6.41
CA ASN A 78 10.84 -8.05 7.12
C ASN A 78 11.64 -9.01 6.22
N GLU A 79 10.97 -9.74 5.32
CA GLU A 79 11.62 -10.59 4.32
C GLU A 79 12.43 -9.78 3.32
N ASN A 80 11.88 -8.71 2.77
CA ASN A 80 12.59 -7.82 1.86
C ASN A 80 13.86 -7.27 2.50
N HIS A 81 13.80 -6.79 3.74
CA HIS A 81 14.98 -6.29 4.44
C HIS A 81 16.02 -7.40 4.68
N LYS A 82 15.60 -8.63 5.00
CA LYS A 82 16.53 -9.77 5.17
C LYS A 82 17.27 -10.12 3.88
N VAL A 83 16.58 -10.08 2.74
CA VAL A 83 17.16 -10.39 1.43
C VAL A 83 18.05 -9.24 0.93
N PHE A 84 17.64 -8.00 1.17
CA PHE A 84 18.30 -6.79 0.68
C PHE A 84 18.69 -5.83 1.83
N PRO A 85 19.57 -6.24 2.76
CA PRO A 85 19.81 -5.48 4.00
C PRO A 85 20.54 -4.14 3.79
N LYS A 86 21.07 -3.88 2.60
CA LYS A 86 21.80 -2.64 2.26
C LYS A 86 20.98 -1.68 1.39
N GLU A 87 19.81 -2.10 0.91
CA GLU A 87 18.96 -1.29 0.04
C GLU A 87 17.98 -0.45 0.87
N ASP A 88 17.36 0.52 0.19
CA ASP A 88 16.30 1.33 0.76
C ASP A 88 15.14 0.41 1.15
N SER A 89 14.82 0.38 2.43
CA SER A 89 13.85 -0.58 2.97
C SER A 89 13.25 -0.09 4.27
N GLN A 90 12.12 -0.69 4.64
CA GLN A 90 11.54 -0.52 5.97
C GLN A 90 11.21 -1.90 6.54
N TRP A 91 11.32 -2.05 7.85
CA TRP A 91 11.01 -3.31 8.54
C TRP A 91 10.57 -3.04 9.98
N VAL A 92 9.90 -4.03 10.58
CA VAL A 92 9.37 -3.94 11.93
C VAL A 92 10.06 -4.95 12.83
N GLU A 93 10.54 -4.48 13.97
CA GLU A 93 11.10 -5.32 15.04
C GLU A 93 10.22 -5.23 16.29
N LYS A 94 10.17 -6.32 17.07
CA LYS A 94 9.58 -6.25 18.43
C LYS A 94 10.45 -5.37 19.33
N ASN A 95 9.79 -4.65 20.22
CA ASN A 95 10.38 -3.81 21.25
C ASN A 95 9.73 -4.15 22.60
N GLY A 96 10.32 -5.12 23.32
CA GLY A 96 9.76 -5.63 24.56
C GLY A 96 8.60 -6.62 24.35
N ALA A 97 7.71 -6.73 25.35
CA ALA A 97 6.65 -7.74 25.37
C ALA A 97 5.54 -7.46 24.34
N SER A 98 5.10 -6.21 24.23
CA SER A 98 4.00 -5.79 23.35
C SER A 98 4.37 -4.71 22.33
N GLY A 99 5.52 -4.06 22.50
CA GLY A 99 5.90 -2.93 21.67
C GLY A 99 6.52 -3.35 20.33
N TYR A 100 6.52 -2.40 19.41
CA TYR A 100 7.08 -2.54 18.07
C TYR A 100 7.87 -1.29 17.70
N LYS A 101 8.85 -1.45 16.81
CA LYS A 101 9.55 -0.33 16.19
C LYS A 101 9.59 -0.52 14.69
N LEU A 102 9.14 0.49 13.95
CA LEU A 102 9.32 0.58 12.51
C LEU A 102 10.64 1.28 12.25
N LYS A 103 11.51 0.66 11.47
CA LYS A 103 12.77 1.25 11.03
C LYS A 103 12.69 1.51 9.54
N VAL A 104 13.23 2.65 9.11
CA VAL A 104 13.38 3.01 7.70
C VAL A 104 14.86 3.26 7.43
N GLN A 105 15.36 2.62 6.39
CA GLN A 105 16.72 2.75 5.89
C GLN A 105 16.70 3.39 4.51
N GLU A 106 17.59 4.36 4.32
CA GLU A 106 17.90 4.96 3.02
C GLU A 106 19.42 5.00 2.84
N ARG A 107 19.89 4.62 1.66
CA ARG A 107 21.32 4.62 1.28
C ARG A 107 22.21 3.89 2.28
N GLY A 108 21.71 2.80 2.84
CA GLY A 108 22.42 1.97 3.82
C GLY A 108 22.50 2.54 5.24
N GLY A 109 21.81 3.65 5.54
CA GLY A 109 21.72 4.23 6.87
C GLY A 109 20.28 4.25 7.40
N ILE A 110 20.08 3.99 8.69
CA ILE A 110 18.77 4.17 9.32
C ILE A 110 18.49 5.67 9.40
N VAL A 111 17.42 6.10 8.75
CA VAL A 111 17.01 7.52 8.69
C VAL A 111 15.83 7.82 9.61
N HIS A 112 15.05 6.82 9.99
CA HIS A 112 13.88 7.01 10.83
C HIS A 112 13.58 5.75 11.65
N ILE A 113 13.16 5.97 12.90
CA ILE A 113 12.66 4.93 13.80
C ILE A 113 11.40 5.48 14.47
N GLU A 114 10.29 4.77 14.32
CA GLU A 114 9.01 5.07 14.96
C GLU A 114 8.68 3.97 15.97
N PHE A 115 8.13 4.33 17.12
CA PHE A 115 7.84 3.40 18.22
C PHE A 115 6.33 3.27 18.43
N PHE A 116 5.88 2.06 18.70
CA PHE A 116 4.48 1.74 18.96
C PHE A 116 4.41 0.86 20.20
N ASP A 117 3.50 1.17 21.13
CA ASP A 117 3.35 0.42 22.38
C ASP A 117 2.59 -0.89 22.17
N THR A 118 1.80 -0.95 21.08
CA THR A 118 0.98 -2.10 20.73
C THR A 118 1.01 -2.43 19.23
N TYR A 119 0.61 -3.65 18.89
CA TYR A 119 0.41 -4.06 17.50
C TYR A 119 -0.69 -3.25 16.81
N GLU A 120 -1.75 -2.91 17.55
CA GLU A 120 -2.89 -2.18 17.01
C GLU A 120 -2.51 -0.76 16.59
N GLU A 121 -1.65 -0.08 17.37
CA GLU A 121 -1.10 1.24 17.01
C GLU A 121 -0.23 1.19 15.75
N LEU A 122 0.61 0.17 15.63
CA LEU A 122 1.42 -0.06 14.42
C LEU A 122 0.53 -0.26 13.19
N ILE A 123 -0.54 -1.04 13.32
CA ILE A 123 -1.49 -1.29 12.24
C ILE A 123 -2.22 0.01 11.87
N ASP A 124 -2.69 0.78 12.85
CA ASP A 124 -3.38 2.04 12.60
C ASP A 124 -2.47 3.05 11.90
N TYR A 125 -1.19 3.10 12.27
CA TYR A 125 -0.19 3.90 11.56
C TYR A 125 -0.09 3.53 10.08
N PHE A 126 0.04 2.24 9.76
CA PHE A 126 0.10 1.80 8.37
C PHE A 126 -1.20 2.09 7.62
N VAL A 127 -2.36 1.82 8.22
CA VAL A 127 -3.67 2.11 7.62
C VAL A 127 -3.79 3.59 7.28
N ILE A 128 -3.47 4.49 8.22
CA ILE A 128 -3.50 5.93 8.00
C ILE A 128 -2.52 6.34 6.89
N SER A 129 -1.30 5.78 6.90
CA SER A 129 -0.27 6.06 5.90
C SER A 129 -0.73 5.68 4.49
N LYS A 130 -1.31 4.48 4.32
CA LYS A 130 -1.83 4.03 3.02
C LYS A 130 -2.90 4.97 2.49
N PHE A 131 -3.88 5.37 3.29
CA PHE A 131 -4.91 6.32 2.85
C PHE A 131 -4.34 7.72 2.53
N LYS A 132 -3.33 8.20 3.26
CA LYS A 132 -2.67 9.49 2.96
C LYS A 132 -2.04 9.51 1.57
N THR A 133 -1.45 8.39 1.13
CA THR A 133 -0.84 8.27 -0.21
C THR A 133 -1.85 8.52 -1.33
N PHE A 134 -3.12 8.14 -1.15
CA PHE A 134 -4.19 8.35 -2.14
C PHE A 134 -5.00 9.65 -1.94
N SER A 135 -4.67 10.42 -0.90
CA SER A 135 -5.38 11.67 -0.54
C SER A 135 -4.72 12.94 -1.06
N ARG A 136 -3.53 12.86 -1.67
CA ARG A 136 -2.86 13.99 -2.33
C ARG A 136 -3.28 14.08 -3.81
#